data_AF-A0A2N6G2R3-F1
#
_entry.id   AF-A0A2N6G2R3-F1
#
_cell.length_a   1.000
_cell.length_b   1.000
_cell.length_c   1.000
_cell.angle_alpha   90.00
_cell.angle_beta   90.00
_cell.angle_gamma   90.00
#
_symmetry.space_group_name_H-M   'P 1'
#
loop_
_entity.id
_entity.type
_entity.pdbx_description
1 polymer ?
#
loop_
_entity_poly.entity_id
_entity_poly.type
_entity_poly.pdbx_seq_one_letter_code
_entity_poly.pdbx_strand_id
1 'polypeptide(L)'
;MNISSITDSIGSITSKQNPQSTKVDNTTFESMLKDAVSEVNKTQVDGYNAMEGIATGNVKNLQEAVQKIEEAELSLKLALEVKNKAVNAYKEVMRMQV
;
A
#
# COMPACT_ATOMS: atom_id res chain seq x y z
N MET A 1 19.72 -0.99 -56.71
CA MET A 1 19.18 -1.50 -55.44
C MET A 1 19.76 -0.66 -54.32
N ASN A 2 18.92 0.09 -53.62
CA ASN A 2 19.33 1.06 -52.59
C ASN A 2 19.35 0.36 -51.22
N ILE A 3 20.53 -0.09 -50.79
CA ILE A 3 20.73 -0.83 -49.53
C ILE A 3 20.79 0.09 -48.30
N SER A 4 20.83 1.41 -48.49
CA SER A 4 20.89 2.40 -47.42
C SER A 4 19.60 2.48 -46.60
N SER A 5 18.43 2.29 -47.22
CA SER A 5 17.15 2.31 -46.49
C SER A 5 16.94 1.07 -45.60
N ILE A 6 17.64 -0.03 -45.89
CA ILE A 6 17.56 -1.27 -45.10
C ILE A 6 18.47 -1.16 -43.86
N THR A 7 19.62 -0.50 -43.95
CA THR A 7 20.50 -0.31 -42.77
C THR A 7 19.85 0.64 -41.75
N ASP A 8 19.16 1.68 -42.21
CA ASP A 8 18.39 2.59 -41.34
C ASP A 8 17.22 1.87 -40.65
N SER A 9 16.57 0.96 -41.36
CA SER A 9 15.50 0.12 -40.81
C SER A 9 16.03 -0.85 -39.75
N ILE A 10 17.18 -1.49 -39.97
CA ILE A 10 17.81 -2.42 -39.01
C ILE A 10 18.27 -1.67 -37.75
N GLY A 11 18.85 -0.46 -37.89
CA GLY A 11 19.25 0.39 -36.75
C GLY A 11 18.07 0.83 -35.88
N SER A 12 16.89 1.00 -36.47
CA SER A 12 15.65 1.33 -35.75
C SER A 12 15.03 0.14 -34.99
N ILE A 13 15.34 -1.10 -35.41
CA ILE A 13 14.87 -2.34 -34.77
C ILE A 13 15.76 -2.70 -33.57
N THR A 14 17.08 -2.47 -33.65
CA THR A 14 18.02 -2.68 -32.53
C THR A 14 17.93 -1.60 -31.46
N SER A 15 17.39 -0.41 -31.77
CA SER A 15 17.26 0.71 -30.82
C SER A 15 15.88 0.82 -30.16
N LYS A 16 14.99 -0.17 -30.37
CA LYS A 16 13.66 -0.27 -29.70
C LYS A 16 13.64 -1.21 -28.49
N GLN A 17 14.80 -1.49 -27.88
CA GLN A 17 14.80 -1.81 -26.47
C GLN A 17 14.74 -0.48 -25.71
N ASN A 18 13.50 -0.01 -25.51
CA ASN A 18 13.18 0.79 -24.35
C ASN A 18 13.89 0.10 -23.18
N PRO A 19 14.87 0.72 -22.50
CA PRO A 19 15.10 0.33 -21.14
C PRO A 19 13.77 0.72 -20.48
N GLN A 20 12.87 -0.25 -20.40
CA GLN A 20 11.89 -0.28 -19.34
C GLN A 20 12.81 -0.23 -18.13
N SER A 21 13.08 1.00 -17.69
CA SER A 21 13.62 1.29 -16.40
C SER A 21 12.70 0.48 -15.52
N THR A 22 13.21 -0.66 -15.07
CA THR A 22 12.80 -1.22 -13.82
C THR A 22 12.94 -0.01 -12.92
N LYS A 23 11.82 0.68 -12.70
CA LYS A 23 11.69 1.56 -11.56
C LYS A 23 12.05 0.62 -10.44
N VAL A 24 13.30 0.70 -10.01
CA VAL A 24 13.68 0.30 -8.69
C VAL A 24 12.82 1.26 -7.89
N ASP A 25 11.60 0.82 -7.58
CA ASP A 25 10.76 1.52 -6.64
C ASP A 25 11.61 1.48 -5.37
N ASN A 26 12.32 2.59 -5.14
CA ASN A 26 13.02 2.87 -3.89
C ASN A 26 11.97 3.15 -2.79
N THR A 27 10.85 2.41 -2.82
CA THR A 27 9.87 2.36 -1.76
C THR A 27 10.56 1.72 -0.57
N THR A 28 11.12 2.60 0.23
CA THR A 28 11.75 2.24 1.50
C THR A 28 10.66 1.64 2.38
N PHE A 29 11.04 0.67 3.22
CA PHE A 29 10.14 0.09 4.22
C PHE A 29 9.40 1.17 5.04
N GLU A 30 10.07 2.29 5.34
CA GLU A 30 9.48 3.47 5.97
C GLU A 30 8.26 4.01 5.19
N SER A 31 8.37 4.16 3.87
CA SER A 31 7.26 4.63 3.02
C SER A 31 6.09 3.66 3.09
N MET A 32 6.36 2.35 2.91
CA MET A 32 5.31 1.32 2.97
C MET A 32 4.62 1.30 4.33
N LEU A 33 5.38 1.42 5.42
CA LEU A 33 4.84 1.47 6.77
C LEU A 33 4.01 2.73 7.00
N LYS A 34 4.47 3.88 6.51
CA LYS A 34 3.74 5.15 6.59
C LYS A 34 2.42 5.09 5.82
N ASP A 35 2.44 4.52 4.63
CA ASP A 35 1.25 4.34 3.79
C ASP A 35 0.27 3.39 4.46
N ALA A 36 0.74 2.27 5.01
CA ALA A 36 -0.10 1.32 5.75
C ALA A 36 -0.76 1.95 6.99
N VAL A 37 -0.01 2.74 7.76
CA VAL A 37 -0.56 3.47 8.92
C VAL A 37 -1.58 4.54 8.49
N SER A 38 -1.32 5.24 7.38
CA SER A 38 -2.25 6.20 6.81
C SER A 38 -3.54 5.52 6.35
N GLU A 39 -3.46 4.33 5.77
CA GLU A 39 -4.62 3.56 5.34
C GLU A 39 -5.47 3.11 6.54
N VAL A 40 -4.85 2.58 7.59
CA VAL A 40 -5.56 2.21 8.83
C VAL A 40 -6.30 3.41 9.43
N ASN A 41 -5.67 4.58 9.45
CA ASN A 41 -6.31 5.81 9.92
C ASN A 41 -7.51 6.19 9.05
N LYS A 42 -7.40 6.06 7.73
CA LYS A 42 -8.50 6.32 6.79
C LYS A 42 -9.67 5.37 7.03
N THR A 43 -9.42 4.07 7.11
CA THR A 43 -10.45 3.05 7.40
C THR A 43 -11.13 3.35 8.73
N GLN A 44 -10.37 3.79 9.75
CA GLN A 44 -10.92 4.16 11.04
C GLN A 44 -11.84 5.38 10.99
N VAL A 45 -11.47 6.43 10.25
CA VAL A 45 -12.34 7.60 10.02
C VAL A 45 -13.61 7.20 9.27
N ASP A 46 -13.50 6.35 8.25
CA ASP A 46 -14.65 5.85 7.49
C ASP A 46 -15.61 5.03 8.37
N GLY A 47 -15.07 4.21 9.27
CA GLY A 47 -15.84 3.49 10.28
C GLY A 47 -16.58 4.43 11.24
N TYR A 48 -15.95 5.52 11.70
CA TYR A 48 -16.60 6.51 12.55
C TYR A 48 -17.74 7.25 11.83
N ASN A 49 -17.52 7.66 10.58
CA ASN A 49 -18.56 8.28 9.76
C ASN A 49 -19.75 7.34 9.55
N ALA A 50 -19.47 6.05 9.36
CA ALA A 50 -20.50 5.02 9.26
C ALA A 50 -21.28 4.86 10.59
N MET A 51 -20.60 4.84 11.74
CA MET A 51 -21.25 4.81 13.06
C MET A 51 -22.15 6.03 13.28
N GLU A 52 -21.68 7.22 12.92
CA GLU A 52 -22.46 8.46 13.03
C GLU A 52 -23.69 8.42 12.12
N GLY A 53 -23.54 7.94 10.89
CA GLY A 53 -24.66 7.72 9.97
C GLY A 53 -25.71 6.75 10.50
N ILE A 54 -25.30 5.68 11.18
CA ILE A 54 -26.20 4.73 11.84
C ILE A 54 -26.91 5.42 13.03
N ALA A 55 -26.16 6.10 13.90
CA ALA A 55 -26.69 6.72 15.11
C ALA A 55 -27.69 7.86 14.82
N THR A 56 -27.46 8.61 13.74
CA THR A 56 -28.35 9.68 13.27
C THR A 56 -29.56 9.18 12.48
N GLY A 57 -29.63 7.87 12.19
CA GLY A 57 -30.71 7.26 11.41
C GLY A 57 -30.65 7.59 9.91
N ASN A 58 -29.59 8.24 9.44
CA ASN A 58 -29.43 8.69 8.06
C ASN A 58 -28.68 7.70 7.16
N VAL A 59 -28.62 6.43 7.58
CA VAL A 59 -27.92 5.37 6.85
C VAL A 59 -28.82 4.78 5.78
N LYS A 60 -28.44 4.97 4.51
CA LYS A 60 -29.13 4.35 3.37
C LYS A 60 -28.85 2.84 3.28
N ASN A 61 -27.66 2.42 3.72
CA ASN A 61 -27.18 1.05 3.60
C ASN A 61 -26.50 0.62 4.90
N LEU A 62 -27.27 -0.02 5.78
CA LEU A 62 -26.79 -0.44 7.11
C LEU A 62 -25.70 -1.50 7.00
N GLN A 63 -25.82 -2.41 6.03
CA GLN A 63 -24.88 -3.50 5.80
C GLN A 63 -23.50 -2.95 5.42
N GLU A 64 -23.45 -1.99 4.51
CA GLU A 64 -22.20 -1.33 4.12
C GLU A 64 -21.59 -0.54 5.29
N ALA A 65 -22.42 0.13 6.09
CA ALA A 65 -21.95 0.86 7.26
C ALA A 65 -21.34 -0.07 8.32
N VAL A 66 -21.99 -1.21 8.60
CA VAL A 66 -21.46 -2.24 9.50
C VAL A 66 -20.19 -2.87 8.94
N GLN A 67 -20.13 -3.14 7.64
CA GLN A 67 -18.93 -3.67 6.98
C GLN A 67 -17.73 -2.73 7.17
N LYS A 68 -17.91 -1.41 6.96
CA LYS A 68 -16.83 -0.43 7.16
C LYS A 68 -16.36 -0.37 8.62
N ILE A 69 -17.29 -0.51 9.56
CA ILE A 69 -16.97 -0.56 10.99
C ILE A 69 -16.13 -1.81 11.32
N GLU A 70 -16.55 -2.97 10.85
CA GLU A 70 -15.81 -4.23 11.07
C GLU A 70 -14.43 -4.19 10.40
N GLU A 71 -14.34 -3.66 9.18
CA GLU A 71 -13.08 -3.49 8.45
C GLU A 71 -12.12 -2.58 9.21
N ALA A 72 -12.63 -1.47 9.75
CA ALA A 72 -11.86 -0.55 10.58
C ALA A 72 -11.33 -1.22 11.85
N GLU A 73 -12.18 -1.97 12.55
CA GLU A 73 -11.80 -2.66 13.79
C GLU A 73 -10.76 -3.75 13.54
N LEU A 74 -10.96 -4.56 12.50
CA LEU A 74 -10.04 -5.64 12.13
C LEU A 74 -8.69 -5.08 11.68
N SER A 75 -8.69 -4.05 10.83
CA SER A 75 -7.48 -3.39 10.33
C SER A 75 -6.66 -2.80 11.48
N LEU A 76 -7.33 -2.15 12.44
CA LEU A 76 -6.66 -1.62 13.63
C LEU A 76 -6.07 -2.73 14.50
N LYS A 77 -6.81 -3.81 14.75
CA LYS A 77 -6.30 -4.97 15.52
C LYS A 77 -5.04 -5.55 14.87
N LEU A 78 -5.09 -5.75 13.55
CA LEU A 78 -3.94 -6.23 12.78
C LEU A 78 -2.75 -5.27 12.89
N ALA A 79 -2.98 -3.96 12.73
CA ALA A 79 -1.93 -2.96 12.84
C ALA A 79 -1.27 -2.96 14.23
N LEU A 80 -2.07 -3.13 15.30
CA LEU A 80 -1.56 -3.23 16.67
C LEU A 80 -0.73 -4.50 16.89
N GLU A 81 -1.16 -5.64 16.35
CA GLU A 81 -0.39 -6.89 16.41
C GLU A 81 0.95 -6.76 15.69
N VAL A 82 0.95 -6.20 14.48
CA VAL A 82 2.17 -5.94 13.70
C VAL A 82 3.09 -4.98 14.44
N LYS A 83 2.56 -3.87 14.98
CA LYS A 83 3.31 -2.92 15.83
C LYS A 83 3.96 -3.64 17.01
N ASN A 84 3.19 -4.43 17.76
CA ASN A 84 3.70 -5.15 18.91
C ASN A 84 4.81 -6.13 18.52
N LYS A 85 4.64 -6.85 17.41
CA LYS A 85 5.62 -7.81 16.89
C LYS A 85 6.89 -7.11 16.40
N ALA A 86 6.77 -5.97 15.72
CA ALA A 86 7.92 -5.16 15.30
C ALA A 86 8.70 -4.60 16.50
N VAL A 87 8.01 -4.08 17.51
CA VAL A 87 8.64 -3.61 18.75
C VAL A 87 9.34 -4.76 19.49
N ASN A 88 8.73 -5.94 19.54
CA ASN A 88 9.34 -7.11 20.16
C ASN A 88 10.56 -7.60 19.37
N ALA A 89 10.50 -7.64 18.05
CA ALA A 89 11.66 -7.98 17.21
C ALA A 89 12.82 -6.99 17.41
N TYR A 90 12.52 -5.69 17.48
CA TYR A 90 13.52 -4.68 17.81
C TYR A 90 14.14 -4.91 19.19
N LYS A 91 13.31 -5.20 20.21
CA LYS A 91 13.79 -5.52 21.55
C LYS A 91 14.65 -6.79 21.56
N GLU A 92 14.30 -7.81 20.80
CA GLU A 92 15.06 -9.07 20.73
C GLU A 92 16.43 -8.87 20.10
N VAL A 93 16.51 -8.12 18.99
CA VAL A 93 17.78 -7.75 18.35
C VAL A 93 18.67 -6.95 19.32
N MET A 94 18.07 -6.05 20.11
CA MET A 94 18.80 -5.29 21.14
C MET A 94 19.26 -6.16 22.31
N ARG A 95 18.52 -7.23 22.64
CA ARG A 95 18.91 -8.22 23.66
C ARG A 95 19.99 -9.18 23.18
N MET A 96 20.21 -9.28 21.87
CA MET A 96 21.31 -10.04 21.25
C MET A 96 22.68 -9.35 21.38
N GLN A 97 22.84 -8.39 22.30
CA GLN A 97 24.12 -7.78 22.59
C GLN A 97 24.96 -8.72 23.49
N VAL A 98 25.95 -9.35 22.84
CA VAL A 98 27.03 -10.26 23.28
C VAL A 98 26.66 -11.67 23.76
#